data_AF-A0A0A0EQI6-F1
#
_entry.id   AF-A0A0A0EQI6-F1
#
_cell.length_a   1.000
_cell.length_b   1.000
_cell.length_c   1.000
_cell.angle_alpha   90.00
_cell.angle_beta   90.00
_cell.angle_gamma   90.00
#
_symmetry.space_group_name_H-M   'P 1'
#
loop_
_entity.id
_entity.type
_entity.pdbx_description
1 polymer ?
#
loop_
_entity_poly.entity_id
_entity_poly.type
_entity_poly.pdbx_seq_one_letter_code
_entity_poly.pdbx_strand_id
1 'polypeptide(L)' 'MSNRWSYQVLELTPSMLGPSMSEQLSDELNRLGEQGWELVSMTQITPFDHVRLVLKKEA' A
#
# COMPACT_ATOMS: atom_id res chain seq x y z
N MET A 1 -18.98 0.87 21.56
CA MET A 1 -18.44 -0.09 20.56
C MET A 1 -16.98 0.28 20.35
N SER A 2 -16.05 -0.64 20.55
CA SER A 2 -14.63 -0.36 20.28
C SER A 2 -14.38 -0.61 18.81
N ASN A 3 -14.21 0.45 18.02
CA ASN A 3 -13.76 0.34 16.64
C ASN A 3 -12.33 -0.19 16.68
N ARG A 4 -12.18 -1.52 16.58
CA ARG A 4 -10.87 -2.16 16.49
C ARG A 4 -10.42 -2.05 15.05
N TRP A 5 -9.18 -1.63 14.85
CA TRP A 5 -8.58 -1.49 13.53
C TRP A 5 -7.55 -2.59 13.34
N SER A 6 -7.63 -3.25 12.19
CA SER A 6 -6.55 -4.07 11.67
C SER A 6 -5.64 -3.20 10.81
N TYR A 7 -4.34 -3.39 10.91
CA TYR A 7 -3.35 -2.66 10.12
C TYR A 7 -2.53 -3.63 9.28
N GLN A 8 -2.23 -3.23 8.05
CA GLN A 8 -1.36 -3.96 7.13
C GLN A 8 -0.29 -3.01 6.60
N VAL A 9 0.95 -3.50 6.53
CA VAL A 9 2.07 -2.80 5.92
C VAL A 9 2.52 -3.57 4.69
N LEU A 10 2.62 -2.89 3.55
CA LEU A 10 3.08 -3.45 2.29
C LEU A 10 4.35 -2.73 1.84
N GLU A 11 5.30 -3.48 1.30
CA GLU A 11 6.51 -2.95 0.67
C GLU A 11 6.50 -3.29 -0.82
N LEU A 12 6.54 -2.25 -1.66
CA LEU A 12 6.70 -2.38 -3.10
C LEU A 12 8.11 -1.99 -3.50
N THR A 13 8.76 -2.83 -4.30
CA THR A 13 10.13 -2.59 -4.77
C THR A 13 10.08 -2.06 -6.20
N PRO A 14 10.76 -0.94 -6.50
CA PRO A 14 10.92 -0.52 -7.89
C PRO A 14 11.56 -1.63 -8.72
N SER A 15 10.90 -2.02 -9.81
CA SER A 15 11.48 -2.95 -10.78
C SER A 15 12.04 -2.19 -11.97
N MET A 16 13.24 -2.57 -12.42
CA MET A 16 13.86 -2.05 -13.65
C MET A 16 13.22 -2.66 -14.91
N LEU A 17 12.67 -3.87 -14.79
CA LEU A 17 11.97 -4.58 -15.85
C LEU A 17 10.58 -4.96 -15.33
N GLY A 18 9.55 -4.26 -15.80
CA GLY A 18 8.19 -4.47 -15.34
C GLY A 18 7.34 -3.20 -15.39
N PRO A 19 6.10 -3.26 -14.85
CA PRO A 19 5.24 -2.10 -14.75
C PRO A 19 5.87 -1.03 -13.86
N SER A 20 5.56 0.23 -14.16
CA SER A 20 5.99 1.38 -13.37
C SER A 20 5.52 1.27 -11.92
N MET A 21 6.24 1.92 -11.00
CA MET A 21 5.81 1.97 -9.59
C MET A 21 4.38 2.53 -9.45
N SER A 22 3.99 3.49 -10.29
CA SER A 22 2.63 4.05 -10.29
C SER A 22 1.57 3.03 -10.68
N GLU A 23 1.84 2.18 -11.67
CA GLU A 23 0.93 1.09 -12.06
C GLU A 23 0.81 0.06 -10.92
N GLN A 24 1.95 -0.37 -10.36
CA GLN A 24 1.97 -1.30 -9.23
C GLN A 24 1.19 -0.77 -8.02
N LEU A 25 1.37 0.51 -7.68
CA LEU A 25 0.62 1.18 -6.62
C LEU A 25 -0.88 1.20 -6.92
N SER A 26 -1.28 1.54 -8.14
CA SER A 26 -2.69 1.60 -8.53
C SER A 26 -3.35 0.23 -8.42
N ASP A 27 -2.71 -0.80 -8.95
CA ASP A 27 -3.22 -2.18 -8.92
C ASP A 27 -3.43 -2.66 -7.48
N GLU A 28 -2.44 -2.43 -6.62
CA GLU A 28 -2.49 -2.88 -5.25
C GLU A 28 -3.49 -2.09 -4.40
N LEU A 29 -3.57 -0.76 -4.59
CA LEU A 29 -4.55 0.07 -3.89
C LEU A 29 -5.98 -0.29 -4.31
N ASN A 30 -6.23 -0.56 -5.59
CA ASN A 30 -7.54 -1.03 -6.05
C ASN A 30 -7.87 -2.40 -5.44
N ARG A 31 -6.95 -3.36 -5.54
CA ARG A 31 -7.13 -4.72 -5.00
C ARG A 31 -7.41 -4.71 -3.50
N LEU A 32 -6.68 -3.90 -2.73
CA LEU A 32 -6.85 -3.78 -1.28
C LEU A 32 -8.11 -2.97 -0.92
N GLY A 33 -8.43 -1.92 -1.69
CA GLY A 33 -9.65 -1.14 -1.54
C GLY A 33 -10.91 -1.97 -1.69
N GLU A 34 -10.94 -2.88 -2.67
CA GLU A 34 -12.03 -3.86 -2.85
C GLU A 34 -12.20 -4.80 -1.64
N GLN A 35 -11.13 -5.02 -0.87
CA GLN A 35 -11.14 -5.82 0.36
C GLN A 35 -11.44 -5.00 1.63
N GLY A 36 -11.77 -3.71 1.47
CA GLY A 36 -12.10 -2.80 2.56
C GLY A 36 -10.89 -2.19 3.27
N TRP A 37 -9.67 -2.34 2.73
CA TRP A 37 -8.50 -1.66 3.26
C TRP A 37 -8.44 -0.22 2.76
N GLU A 38 -8.13 0.70 3.66
CA GLU A 38 -7.98 2.12 3.39
C GLU A 38 -6.52 2.52 3.58
N LEU A 39 -5.96 3.25 2.62
CA LEU A 39 -4.62 3.82 2.73
C LEU A 39 -4.57 4.86 3.86
N VAL A 40 -3.61 4.71 4.76
CA VAL A 40 -3.34 5.65 5.85
C VAL A 40 -2.11 6.50 5.54
N SER A 41 -1.06 5.86 5.04
CA SER A 41 0.20 6.53 4.75
C SER A 41 0.96 5.81 3.65
N MET A 42 1.72 6.59 2.88
CA MET A 42 2.73 6.10 1.95
C MET A 42 4.06 6.77 2.30
N THR A 43 5.13 5.98 2.36
CA THR A 43 6.49 6.48 2.60
C THR A 43 7.44 5.96 1.53
N GLN A 44 8.22 6.87 0.96
CA GLN A 44 9.36 6.56 0.10
C GLN A 44 10.51 7.48 0.52
N ILE A 45 11.63 6.92 0.95
CA ILE A 45 12.75 7.71 1.49
C ILE A 45 13.65 8.21 0.36
N THR A 46 13.89 7.37 -0.66
CA THR A 46 14.68 7.76 -1.85
C THR A 46 14.06 7.20 -3.13
N PRO A 47 14.38 7.76 -4.33
CA PRO A 47 13.83 7.28 -5.60
C PRO A 47 14.05 5.79 -5.89
N PHE A 48 15.09 5.20 -5.31
CA PHE A 48 15.45 3.78 -5.50
C PHE A 48 15.07 2.89 -4.30
N ASP A 49 14.52 3.47 -3.24
CA ASP A 49 14.07 2.73 -2.07
C ASP A 49 12.68 2.11 -2.32
N HIS A 50 12.32 1.15 -1.47
CA HIS A 50 10.98 0.58 -1.44
C HIS A 50 9.94 1.66 -1.13
N VAL A 51 8.75 1.52 -1.72
CA VAL A 51 7.57 2.28 -1.31
C VAL A 51 6.83 1.46 -0.25
N ARG A 52 6.70 2.02 0.95
CA ARG A 52 5.91 1.45 2.04
C ARG A 52 4.51 2.03 2.05
N LEU A 53 3.51 1.16 2.05
CA LEU A 53 2.11 1.51 2.29
C LEU A 53 1.68 1.02 3.66
N VAL A 54 1.03 1.88 4.44
CA VAL A 54 0.36 1.51 5.67
C VAL A 54 -1.14 1.64 5.42
N LEU A 55 -1.88 0.56 5.61
CA LEU A 55 -3.32 0.50 5.41
C LEU A 55 -4.02 0.10 6.72
N LYS A 56 -5.28 0.50 6.83
CA LYS A 56 -6.18 0.11 7.93
C LYS A 56 -7.46 -0.50 7.39
N LYS A 57 -8.09 -1.37 8.17
CA LYS A 57 -9.43 -1.90 7.92
C LYS A 57 -10.16 -2.05 9.25
N GLU A 58 -11.46 -1.79 9.26
CA GLU A 58 -12.29 -2.05 10.45
C GLU A 58 -12.35 -3.56 10.70
N ALA A 59 -12.08 -3.97 11.95
CA ALA A 59 -11.99 -5.39 12.35
C ALA A 59 -13.36 -6.01 12.65
#